data_AF-A0A537XGM2-F1
#
_entry.id   AF-A0A537XGM2-F1
#
_cell.length_a   1.000
_cell.length_b   1.000
_cell.length_c   1.000
_cell.angle_alpha   90.00
_cell.angle_beta   90.00
_cell.angle_gamma   90.00
#
_symmetry.space_group_name_H-M   'P 1'
#
loop_
_entity.id
_entity.type
_entity.pdbx_description
1 polymer ?
#
loop_
_entity_poly.entity_id
_entity_poly.type
_entity_poly.pdbx_seq_one_letter_code
_entity_poly.pdbx_strand_id
1 'polypeptide(L)'
;MVSFARVLPDLRCAVDELLACGKDLSRDRVLACAVRLLDEGFFRIGGERYAKENAHFGLATVLKSHVVLQKPSTLLFDYPAKSGQRRIQSVVDPEVFGIVSRLKARRGGGPELLAFREGRAWVDVRSSDINHFIRRHAAGEFTAKDFRTWGATVLAAMALSISTEVRSQRARTRAVSRAVQEVAHYLGNTPAVARRSYIDPRVIDFYEQGATIDPAIVLEHQGGAGMRDALEAAVVDLLEGAHRVTRRHTARAS
;
A
#
# COMPACT_ATOMS: atom_id res chain seq x y z
N MET A 1 2.41 12.56 6.66
CA MET A 1 1.45 11.45 6.43
C MET A 1 0.07 11.98 6.07
N VAL A 2 -0.59 12.78 6.92
CA VAL A 2 -1.89 13.40 6.57
C VAL A 2 -1.82 14.25 5.30
N SER A 3 -0.72 15.00 5.11
CA SER A 3 -0.45 15.70 3.84
C SER A 3 -0.41 14.78 2.62
N PHE A 4 0.13 13.56 2.75
CA PHE A 4 0.13 12.56 1.69
C PHE A 4 -1.27 12.01 1.44
N ALA A 5 -2.03 11.73 2.51
CA ALA A 5 -3.41 11.27 2.41
C ALA A 5 -4.29 12.26 1.63
N ARG A 6 -4.08 13.57 1.81
CA ARG A 6 -4.83 14.62 1.11
C ARG A 6 -4.57 14.68 -0.40
N VAL A 7 -3.36 14.34 -0.85
CA VAL A 7 -3.00 14.37 -2.28
C VAL A 7 -3.22 13.02 -2.97
N LEU A 8 -3.49 11.96 -2.20
CA LEU A 8 -3.61 10.60 -2.72
C LEU A 8 -4.80 10.43 -3.68
N PRO A 9 -5.99 11.05 -3.46
CA PRO A 9 -7.08 11.01 -4.43
C PRO A 9 -6.69 11.59 -5.80
N ASP A 10 -6.04 12.75 -5.82
CA ASP A 10 -5.59 13.39 -7.08
C ASP A 10 -4.54 12.55 -7.78
N LEU A 11 -3.59 11.98 -7.02
CA LEU A 11 -2.59 11.07 -7.56
C LEU A 11 -3.23 9.81 -8.16
N ARG A 12 -4.22 9.21 -7.48
CA ARG A 12 -4.96 8.04 -7.99
C ARG A 12 -5.73 8.38 -9.27
N CYS A 13 -6.39 9.53 -9.31
CA CYS A 13 -7.08 10.01 -10.51
C CYS A 13 -6.12 10.13 -11.70
N ALA A 14 -4.96 10.76 -11.51
CA ALA A 14 -3.94 10.86 -12.56
C ALA A 14 -3.37 9.50 -12.98
N VAL A 15 -3.20 8.56 -12.04
CA VAL A 15 -2.80 7.18 -12.35
C VAL A 15 -3.85 6.49 -13.21
N ASP A 16 -5.12 6.56 -12.83
CA ASP A 16 -6.22 5.88 -13.52
C ASP A 16 -6.38 6.40 -14.96
N GLU A 17 -6.28 7.72 -15.16
CA GLU A 17 -6.27 8.33 -16.51
C GLU A 17 -5.13 7.78 -17.38
N LEU A 18 -3.92 7.63 -16.81
CA LEU A 18 -2.75 7.12 -17.53
C LEU A 18 -2.85 5.61 -17.80
N LEU A 19 -3.45 4.83 -16.91
CA LEU A 19 -3.69 3.41 -17.11
C LEU A 19 -4.71 3.17 -18.23
N ALA A 20 -5.73 4.02 -18.32
CA ALA A 20 -6.74 4.02 -19.37
C ALA A 20 -6.23 4.56 -20.73
N CYS A 21 -5.13 5.33 -20.73
CA CYS A 21 -4.60 5.96 -21.93
C CYS A 21 -3.99 4.95 -22.94
N GLY A 22 -4.81 4.58 -23.93
CA GLY A 22 -4.38 3.84 -25.12
C GLY A 22 -3.97 2.40 -24.85
N LYS A 23 -3.18 1.84 -25.76
CA LYS A 23 -2.65 0.46 -25.66
C LYS A 23 -1.12 0.42 -25.62
N ASP A 24 -0.40 1.52 -25.68
CA ASP A 24 1.06 1.42 -25.68
C ASP A 24 1.63 1.27 -24.27
N LEU A 25 2.80 0.62 -24.17
CA LEU A 25 3.56 0.50 -22.93
C LEU A 25 4.51 1.70 -22.82
N SER A 26 3.93 2.91 -22.85
CA SER A 26 4.65 4.16 -22.72
C SER A 26 5.26 4.31 -21.32
N ARG A 27 6.23 5.23 -21.18
CA ARG A 27 6.88 5.52 -19.90
C ARG A 27 5.86 5.85 -18.81
N ASP A 28 4.97 6.81 -19.07
CA ASP A 28 4.00 7.28 -18.06
C ASP A 28 3.01 6.19 -17.67
N ARG A 29 2.56 5.36 -18.62
CA ARG A 29 1.63 4.27 -18.31
C ARG A 29 2.27 3.17 -17.46
N VAL A 30 3.51 2.80 -17.77
CA VAL A 30 4.24 1.79 -16.97
C VAL A 30 4.57 2.34 -15.58
N LEU A 31 4.89 3.63 -15.46
CA LEU A 31 5.09 4.29 -14.17
C LEU A 31 3.80 4.41 -13.36
N ALA A 32 2.67 4.73 -13.99
CA ALA A 32 1.34 4.69 -13.37
C ALA A 32 1.02 3.28 -12.86
N CYS A 33 1.30 2.24 -13.64
CA CYS A 33 1.17 0.84 -13.22
C CYS A 33 2.05 0.51 -12.01
N ALA A 34 3.28 1.04 -11.96
CA ALA A 34 4.16 0.86 -10.82
C ALA A 34 3.62 1.57 -9.56
N VAL A 35 3.07 2.78 -9.70
CA VAL A 35 2.46 3.51 -8.58
C VAL A 35 1.19 2.82 -8.08
N ARG A 36 0.32 2.33 -8.97
CA ARG A 36 -0.87 1.53 -8.62
C ARG A 36 -0.47 0.29 -7.81
N LEU A 37 0.59 -0.41 -8.24
CA LEU A 37 1.15 -1.54 -7.49
C LEU A 37 1.69 -1.13 -6.11
N LEU A 38 2.39 0.01 -5.98
CA LEU A 38 2.85 0.51 -4.67
C LEU A 38 1.67 0.79 -3.72
N ASP A 39 0.63 1.43 -4.24
CA ASP A 39 -0.54 1.84 -3.48
C ASP A 39 -1.36 0.63 -3.00
N GLU A 40 -1.65 -0.33 -3.88
CA GLU A 40 -2.50 -1.49 -3.53
C GLU A 40 -1.72 -2.64 -2.89
N GLY A 41 -0.50 -2.90 -3.36
CA GLY A 41 0.27 -4.08 -2.99
C GLY A 41 1.31 -3.86 -1.90
N PHE A 42 1.43 -2.63 -1.38
CA PHE A 42 2.39 -2.27 -0.34
C PHE A 42 3.84 -2.62 -0.66
N PHE A 43 4.23 -2.69 -1.93
CA PHE A 43 5.57 -3.11 -2.29
C PHE A 43 6.62 -2.14 -1.72
N ARG A 44 7.79 -2.68 -1.36
CA ARG A 44 8.98 -1.84 -1.28
C ARG A 44 9.38 -1.50 -2.70
N ILE A 45 9.73 -0.24 -2.96
CA ILE A 45 10.21 0.18 -4.27
C ILE A 45 11.41 -0.65 -4.75
N GLY A 46 12.32 -1.00 -3.84
CA GLY A 46 13.59 -1.65 -4.18
C GLY A 46 14.61 -0.66 -4.74
N GLY A 47 15.88 -1.01 -4.63
CA GLY A 47 16.97 -0.24 -5.23
C GLY A 47 17.87 -1.18 -6.02
N GLU A 48 18.26 -0.75 -7.21
CA GLU A 48 18.98 -1.55 -8.21
C GLU A 48 20.33 -2.03 -7.69
N ARG A 49 20.98 -1.21 -6.84
CA ARG A 49 22.24 -1.54 -6.16
C ARG A 49 22.10 -2.78 -5.26
N TYR A 50 21.02 -2.83 -4.48
CA TYR A 50 20.77 -3.92 -3.54
C TYR A 50 20.33 -5.22 -4.23
N ALA A 51 19.66 -5.13 -5.37
CA ALA A 51 19.23 -6.30 -6.12
C ALA A 51 20.41 -7.06 -6.75
N LYS A 52 21.38 -6.33 -7.33
CA LYS A 52 22.58 -6.93 -7.95
C LYS A 52 23.51 -7.59 -6.94
N GLU A 53 23.65 -7.01 -5.74
CA GLU A 53 24.60 -7.47 -4.74
C GLU A 53 24.04 -8.57 -3.82
N ASN A 54 22.74 -8.56 -3.53
CA ASN A 54 22.17 -9.41 -2.48
C ASN A 54 20.97 -10.27 -2.93
N ALA A 55 20.62 -10.25 -4.23
CA ALA A 55 19.42 -10.89 -4.75
C ALA A 55 18.13 -10.51 -3.96
N HIS A 56 18.08 -9.26 -3.48
CA HIS A 56 16.94 -8.71 -2.76
C HIS A 56 16.10 -7.87 -3.71
N PHE A 57 14.87 -8.33 -3.97
CA PHE A 57 14.01 -7.66 -4.93
C PHE A 57 13.03 -6.69 -4.24
N GLY A 58 12.76 -5.57 -4.90
CA GLY A 58 11.58 -4.74 -4.68
C GLY A 58 10.85 -4.53 -6.01
N LEU A 59 9.85 -3.66 -6.03
CA LEU A 59 9.00 -3.46 -7.20
C LEU A 59 9.77 -3.10 -8.47
N ALA A 60 10.70 -2.14 -8.39
CA ALA A 60 11.50 -1.69 -9.53
C ALA A 60 12.43 -2.79 -10.09
N THR A 61 12.77 -3.79 -9.28
CA THR A 61 13.74 -4.83 -9.64
C THR A 61 13.10 -6.21 -9.76
N VAL A 62 11.78 -6.33 -9.57
CA VAL A 62 11.11 -7.63 -9.61
C VAL A 62 11.22 -8.23 -11.01
N LEU A 63 11.43 -9.54 -11.10
CA LEU A 63 11.64 -10.22 -12.38
C LEU A 63 10.30 -10.72 -12.94
N LYS A 64 10.26 -10.93 -14.25
CA LYS A 64 9.14 -11.59 -14.93
C LYS A 64 8.80 -12.93 -14.28
N SER A 65 9.80 -13.71 -13.86
CA SER A 65 9.62 -15.03 -13.24
C SER A 65 8.97 -14.98 -11.85
N HIS A 66 9.06 -13.84 -11.15
CA HIS A 66 8.50 -13.67 -9.81
C HIS A 66 6.99 -13.40 -9.81
N VAL A 67 6.36 -13.27 -10.98
CA VAL A 67 4.93 -12.92 -11.07
C VAL A 67 4.15 -14.05 -11.71
N VAL A 68 3.09 -14.51 -11.07
CA VAL A 68 2.12 -15.45 -11.63
C VAL A 68 0.81 -14.72 -11.86
N LEU A 69 0.25 -14.86 -13.05
CA LEU A 69 -1.04 -14.26 -13.40
C LEU A 69 -2.14 -15.31 -13.27
N GLN A 70 -3.11 -15.03 -12.41
CA GLN A 70 -4.27 -15.88 -12.15
C GLN A 70 -5.52 -15.17 -12.64
N LYS A 71 -6.29 -15.83 -13.50
CA LYS A 71 -7.54 -15.28 -14.03
C LYS A 71 -8.60 -15.16 -12.92
N PRO A 72 -9.47 -14.13 -12.96
CA PRO A 72 -9.59 -13.14 -14.04
C PRO A 72 -8.59 -11.97 -13.96
N SER A 73 -8.14 -11.57 -12.77
CA SER A 73 -7.40 -10.30 -12.58
C SER A 73 -6.37 -10.30 -11.44
N THR A 74 -5.96 -11.48 -10.97
CA THR A 74 -5.05 -11.61 -9.82
C THR A 74 -3.59 -11.70 -10.26
N LEU A 75 -2.75 -10.84 -9.69
CA LEU A 75 -1.29 -10.86 -9.83
C LEU A 75 -0.68 -11.38 -8.54
N LEU A 76 -0.04 -12.54 -8.59
CA LEU A 76 0.69 -13.11 -7.46
C LEU A 76 2.19 -12.88 -7.63
N PHE A 77 2.78 -12.10 -6.74
CA PHE A 77 4.21 -11.84 -6.69
C PHE A 77 4.86 -12.74 -5.64
N ASP A 78 5.86 -13.51 -6.02
CA ASP A 78 6.64 -14.41 -5.15
C ASP A 78 8.13 -14.22 -5.43
N TYR A 79 8.85 -13.65 -4.47
CA TYR A 79 10.28 -13.35 -4.61
C TYR A 79 11.00 -13.28 -3.26
N PRO A 80 12.32 -13.50 -3.23
CA PRO A 80 13.14 -13.23 -2.06
C PRO A 80 13.32 -11.72 -1.88
N ALA A 81 12.91 -11.20 -0.73
CA ALA A 81 13.09 -9.80 -0.37
C ALA A 81 14.32 -9.60 0.53
N LYS A 82 14.44 -8.42 1.12
CA LYS A 82 15.50 -8.05 2.07
C LYS A 82 15.72 -9.16 3.11
N SER A 83 16.99 -9.51 3.35
CA SER A 83 17.41 -10.56 4.28
C SER A 83 16.92 -11.97 3.89
N GLY A 84 16.65 -12.21 2.61
CA GLY A 84 16.27 -13.53 2.08
C GLY A 84 14.84 -13.97 2.43
N GLN A 85 14.04 -13.11 3.04
CA GLN A 85 12.66 -13.44 3.39
C GLN A 85 11.81 -13.57 2.13
N ARG A 86 11.19 -14.72 1.92
CA ARG A 86 10.22 -14.93 0.85
C ARG A 86 9.02 -14.00 1.05
N ARG A 87 8.66 -13.26 0.01
CA ARG A 87 7.51 -12.36 0.00
C ARG A 87 6.51 -12.83 -1.04
N ILE A 88 5.31 -13.14 -0.55
CA ILE A 88 4.15 -13.46 -1.37
C ILE A 88 3.16 -12.30 -1.23
N GLN A 89 2.84 -11.63 -2.33
CA GLN A 89 1.88 -10.51 -2.37
C GLN A 89 0.93 -10.70 -3.53
N SER A 90 -0.37 -10.63 -3.26
CA SER A 90 -1.42 -10.68 -4.28
C SER A 90 -2.02 -9.30 -4.49
N VAL A 91 -2.16 -8.88 -5.75
CA VAL A 91 -2.90 -7.68 -6.15
C VAL A 91 -4.04 -8.12 -7.08
N VAL A 92 -5.24 -7.59 -6.88
CA VAL A 92 -6.39 -7.88 -7.74
C VAL A 92 -6.80 -6.58 -8.41
N ASP A 93 -6.36 -6.40 -9.65
CA ASP A 93 -6.59 -5.18 -10.41
C ASP A 93 -6.62 -5.52 -11.91
N PRO A 94 -7.78 -5.44 -12.58
CA PRO A 94 -7.92 -5.80 -13.99
C PRO A 94 -7.04 -4.97 -14.94
N GLU A 95 -6.83 -3.68 -14.65
CA GLU A 95 -6.04 -2.80 -15.53
C GLU A 95 -4.55 -3.11 -15.41
N VAL A 96 -4.06 -3.21 -14.18
CA VAL A 96 -2.69 -3.63 -13.88
C VAL A 96 -2.44 -5.04 -14.40
N PHE A 97 -3.39 -5.96 -14.26
CA PHE A 97 -3.29 -7.31 -14.81
C PHE A 97 -3.05 -7.29 -16.33
N GLY A 98 -3.82 -6.48 -17.06
CA GLY A 98 -3.66 -6.33 -18.51
C GLY A 98 -2.28 -5.80 -18.90
N ILE A 99 -1.78 -4.79 -18.18
CA ILE A 99 -0.46 -4.20 -18.43
C ILE A 99 0.65 -5.19 -18.10
N VAL A 100 0.62 -5.82 -16.92
CA VAL A 100 1.63 -6.77 -16.45
C VAL A 100 1.67 -8.02 -17.33
N SER A 101 0.51 -8.49 -17.82
CA SER A 101 0.44 -9.58 -18.81
C SER A 101 1.28 -9.27 -20.05
N ARG A 102 1.15 -8.06 -20.58
CA ARG A 102 1.91 -7.62 -21.76
C ARG A 102 3.38 -7.39 -21.46
N LEU A 103 3.70 -6.86 -20.28
CA LEU A 103 5.09 -6.73 -19.81
C LEU A 103 5.78 -8.10 -19.66
N LYS A 104 5.08 -9.12 -19.15
CA LYS A 104 5.60 -10.49 -19.07
C LYS A 104 5.79 -11.11 -20.46
N ALA A 105 4.82 -10.92 -21.36
CA ALA A 105 4.84 -11.51 -22.70
C ALA A 105 5.83 -10.82 -23.67
N ARG A 106 6.40 -9.66 -23.30
CA ARG A 106 7.26 -8.89 -24.19
C ARG A 106 8.50 -9.68 -24.64
N ARG A 107 8.79 -9.58 -25.94
CA ARG A 107 10.03 -10.07 -26.54
C ARG A 107 11.12 -8.99 -26.45
N GLY A 108 12.33 -9.39 -26.09
CA GLY A 108 13.45 -8.47 -25.84
C GLY A 108 13.39 -7.76 -24.47
N GLY A 109 14.41 -6.96 -24.20
CA GLY A 109 14.64 -6.35 -22.89
C GLY A 109 15.17 -7.35 -21.84
N GLY A 110 15.41 -6.86 -20.62
CA GLY A 110 15.92 -7.65 -19.50
C GLY A 110 14.89 -8.61 -18.86
N PRO A 111 15.34 -9.41 -17.87
CA PRO A 111 14.49 -10.26 -17.06
C PRO A 111 13.57 -9.49 -16.09
N GLU A 112 13.83 -8.21 -15.84
CA GLU A 112 13.03 -7.31 -15.00
C GLU A 112 11.59 -7.22 -15.53
N LEU A 113 10.62 -7.04 -14.64
CA LEU A 113 9.22 -6.96 -15.02
C LEU A 113 8.87 -5.60 -15.61
N LEU A 114 9.23 -4.53 -14.91
CA LEU A 114 8.83 -3.17 -15.25
C LEU A 114 9.81 -2.57 -16.26
N ALA A 115 9.32 -2.38 -17.48
CA ALA A 115 10.05 -1.71 -18.55
C ALA A 115 9.05 -1.01 -19.47
N PHE A 116 9.42 0.13 -20.03
CA PHE A 116 8.62 0.84 -21.02
C PHE A 116 9.27 0.78 -22.40
N ARG A 117 8.45 1.03 -23.42
CA ARG A 117 8.87 1.05 -24.81
C ARG A 117 9.32 2.46 -25.18
N GLU A 118 10.55 2.58 -25.66
CA GLU A 118 11.07 3.82 -26.23
C GLU A 118 11.49 3.54 -27.68
N GLY A 119 10.64 3.94 -28.63
CA GLY A 119 10.76 3.55 -30.04
C GLY A 119 10.77 2.02 -30.20
N ARG A 120 11.92 1.47 -30.62
CA ARG A 120 12.12 0.01 -30.80
C ARG A 120 12.79 -0.67 -29.60
N ALA A 121 13.27 0.10 -28.62
CA ALA A 121 13.99 -0.41 -27.46
C ALA A 121 13.09 -0.59 -26.23
N TRP A 122 13.51 -1.47 -25.33
CA TRP A 122 12.95 -1.57 -23.98
C TRP A 122 13.89 -0.86 -23.01
N VAL A 123 13.33 -0.02 -22.15
CA VAL A 123 14.05 0.68 -21.10
C VAL A 123 13.47 0.25 -19.76
N ASP A 124 14.32 -0.26 -18.88
CA ASP A 124 13.91 -0.72 -17.56
C ASP A 124 13.54 0.46 -16.66
N VAL A 125 12.46 0.29 -15.90
CA VAL A 125 12.02 1.29 -14.92
C VAL A 125 12.94 1.25 -13.72
N ARG A 126 13.41 2.43 -13.28
CA ARG A 126 14.19 2.56 -12.05
C ARG A 126 13.37 3.09 -10.89
N SER A 127 13.86 2.84 -9.69
CA SER A 127 13.37 3.42 -8.44
C SER A 127 13.34 4.96 -8.48
N SER A 128 14.30 5.58 -9.17
CA SER A 128 14.31 7.03 -9.41
C SER A 128 13.19 7.49 -10.31
N ASP A 129 12.83 6.72 -11.35
CA ASP A 129 11.73 7.07 -12.25
C ASP A 129 10.39 7.07 -11.52
N ILE A 130 10.15 6.05 -10.70
CA ILE A 130 8.91 5.94 -9.91
C ILE A 130 8.80 7.09 -8.91
N ASN A 131 9.87 7.41 -8.17
CA ASN A 131 9.82 8.53 -7.23
C ASN A 131 9.70 9.89 -7.92
N HIS A 132 10.29 10.07 -9.11
CA HIS A 132 10.07 11.28 -9.90
C HIS A 132 8.60 11.38 -10.32
N PHE A 133 8.01 10.28 -10.82
CA PHE A 133 6.60 10.24 -11.16
C PHE A 133 5.71 10.64 -9.97
N ILE A 134 5.94 10.07 -8.78
CA ILE A 134 5.19 10.40 -7.56
C ILE A 134 5.28 11.91 -7.28
N ARG A 135 6.49 12.48 -7.26
CA ARG A 135 6.67 13.92 -6.99
C ARG A 135 5.97 14.81 -8.01
N ARG A 136 6.03 14.45 -9.28
CA ARG A 136 5.39 15.20 -10.37
C ARG A 136 3.87 15.26 -10.21
N HIS A 137 3.24 14.17 -9.78
CA HIS A 137 1.78 14.07 -9.71
C HIS A 137 1.18 14.33 -8.33
N ALA A 138 1.95 14.19 -7.25
CA ALA A 138 1.46 14.38 -5.87
C ALA A 138 1.74 15.79 -5.30
N ALA A 139 2.24 16.73 -6.11
CA ALA A 139 2.52 18.13 -5.73
C ALA A 139 3.23 18.29 -4.37
N GLY A 140 4.25 17.47 -4.11
CA GLY A 140 5.02 17.49 -2.86
C GLY A 140 6.21 16.53 -2.88
N GLU A 141 7.06 16.59 -1.86
CA GLU A 141 8.25 15.75 -1.69
C GLU A 141 7.91 14.34 -1.16
N PHE A 142 6.95 13.67 -1.81
CA PHE A 142 6.51 12.33 -1.46
C PHE A 142 7.29 11.25 -2.22
N THR A 143 7.33 10.06 -1.63
CA THR A 143 8.10 8.91 -2.12
C THR A 143 7.28 7.64 -2.02
N ALA A 144 7.80 6.55 -2.57
CA ALA A 144 7.21 5.22 -2.39
C ALA A 144 7.08 4.78 -0.92
N LYS A 145 7.86 5.37 0.01
CA LYS A 145 7.75 5.07 1.45
C LYS A 145 6.43 5.57 2.03
N ASP A 146 5.90 6.68 1.51
CA ASP A 146 4.70 7.33 2.05
C ASP A 146 3.43 6.49 1.86
N PHE A 147 3.33 5.73 0.75
CA PHE A 147 2.29 4.72 0.57
C PHE A 147 2.30 3.68 1.70
N ARG A 148 3.49 3.19 2.04
CA ARG A 148 3.65 2.16 3.08
C ARG A 148 3.36 2.69 4.47
N THR A 149 3.70 3.95 4.78
CA THR A 149 3.43 4.52 6.11
C THR A 149 1.95 4.90 6.25
N TRP A 150 1.35 5.48 5.21
CA TRP A 150 -0.07 5.81 5.21
C TRP A 150 -0.94 4.56 5.33
N GLY A 151 -0.78 3.60 4.42
CA GLY A 151 -1.64 2.43 4.46
C GLY A 151 -1.36 1.51 5.66
N ALA A 152 -0.15 1.51 6.25
CA ALA A 152 0.09 0.87 7.54
C ALA A 152 -0.74 1.48 8.68
N THR A 153 -0.87 2.82 8.67
CA THR A 153 -1.65 3.56 9.66
C THR A 153 -3.14 3.31 9.47
N VAL A 154 -3.62 3.26 8.23
CA VAL A 154 -5.01 2.92 7.91
C VAL A 154 -5.33 1.48 8.31
N LEU A 155 -4.47 0.51 7.99
CA LEU A 155 -4.63 -0.88 8.41
C LEU A 155 -4.64 -1.02 9.95
N ALA A 156 -3.77 -0.29 10.66
CA ALA A 156 -3.76 -0.28 12.11
C ALA A 156 -5.07 0.28 12.68
N ALA A 157 -5.54 1.43 12.18
CA ALA A 157 -6.77 2.05 12.62
C ALA A 157 -8.00 1.16 12.36
N MET A 158 -8.04 0.49 11.20
CA MET A 158 -9.07 -0.51 10.85
C MET A 158 -9.07 -1.71 11.80
N ALA A 159 -7.92 -2.33 12.06
CA ALA A 159 -7.81 -3.47 12.96
C ALA A 159 -8.19 -3.10 14.41
N LEU A 160 -7.87 -1.87 14.82
CA LEU A 160 -8.26 -1.32 16.11
C LEU A 160 -9.76 -1.01 16.18
N SER A 161 -10.38 -0.48 15.12
CA SER A 161 -11.80 -0.11 15.15
C SER A 161 -12.69 -1.32 15.37
N ILE A 162 -12.41 -2.46 14.74
CA ILE A 162 -13.17 -3.71 14.91
C ILE A 162 -12.91 -4.40 16.27
N SER A 163 -11.95 -3.91 17.06
CA SER A 163 -11.66 -4.38 18.42
C SER A 163 -12.46 -3.59 19.48
N THR A 164 -13.78 -3.46 19.31
CA THR A 164 -14.65 -2.52 20.08
C THR A 164 -14.98 -2.93 21.51
N GLU A 165 -15.00 -4.22 21.86
CA GLU A 165 -15.53 -4.70 23.15
C GLU A 165 -14.50 -4.74 24.30
N VAL A 166 -13.49 -3.89 24.21
CA VAL A 166 -12.31 -3.99 25.07
C VAL A 166 -12.49 -3.13 26.32
N ARG A 167 -13.05 -3.73 27.38
CA ARG A 167 -13.38 -3.05 28.65
C ARG A 167 -12.20 -2.89 29.62
N SER A 168 -11.09 -3.61 29.42
CA SER A 168 -9.92 -3.58 30.32
C SER A 168 -8.64 -3.13 29.61
N GLN A 169 -7.72 -2.52 30.37
CA GLN A 169 -6.42 -2.09 29.85
C GLN A 169 -5.63 -3.26 29.24
N ARG A 170 -5.66 -4.43 29.90
CA ARG A 170 -5.02 -5.66 29.39
C ARG A 170 -5.57 -6.06 28.02
N ALA A 171 -6.88 -5.95 27.83
CA ALA A 171 -7.50 -6.28 26.56
C ALA A 171 -7.13 -5.22 25.48
N ARG A 172 -6.93 -3.93 25.86
CA ARG A 172 -6.47 -2.88 24.92
C ARG A 172 -5.07 -3.17 24.43
N THR A 173 -4.15 -3.50 25.33
CA THR A 173 -2.78 -3.88 24.97
C THR A 173 -2.75 -5.09 24.03
N ARG A 174 -3.63 -6.07 24.23
CA ARG A 174 -3.75 -7.24 23.33
C ARG A 174 -4.23 -6.85 21.93
N ALA A 175 -5.24 -5.98 21.83
CA ALA A 175 -5.75 -5.48 20.55
C ALA A 175 -4.67 -4.71 19.78
N VAL A 176 -3.94 -3.81 20.45
CA VAL A 176 -2.81 -3.08 19.86
C VAL A 176 -1.73 -4.03 19.38
N SER A 177 -1.36 -5.02 20.20
CA SER A 177 -0.36 -6.02 19.81
C SER A 177 -0.77 -6.79 18.55
N ARG A 178 -2.04 -7.23 18.47
CA ARG A 178 -2.59 -7.91 17.29
C ARG A 178 -2.55 -7.02 16.05
N ALA A 179 -3.06 -5.79 16.14
CA ALA A 179 -3.06 -4.84 15.03
C ALA A 179 -1.64 -4.58 14.49
N VAL A 180 -0.67 -4.41 15.39
CA VAL A 180 0.75 -4.24 15.01
C VAL A 180 1.31 -5.49 14.33
N GLN A 181 0.97 -6.69 14.80
CA GLN A 181 1.40 -7.96 14.20
C GLN A 181 0.83 -8.14 12.80
N GLU A 182 -0.45 -7.82 12.60
CA GLU A 182 -1.10 -7.87 11.29
C GLU A 182 -0.44 -6.90 10.31
N VAL A 183 -0.26 -5.64 10.69
CA VAL A 183 0.46 -4.65 9.86
C VAL A 183 1.88 -5.11 9.54
N ALA A 184 2.59 -5.67 10.52
CA ALA A 184 3.94 -6.18 10.32
C ALA A 184 3.98 -7.32 9.29
N HIS A 185 3.02 -8.24 9.34
CA HIS A 185 2.86 -9.32 8.37
C HIS A 185 2.61 -8.77 6.95
N TYR A 186 1.61 -7.88 6.81
CA TYR A 186 1.29 -7.25 5.52
C TYR A 186 2.49 -6.52 4.91
N LEU A 187 3.23 -5.74 5.71
CA LEU A 187 4.39 -4.98 5.23
C LEU A 187 5.67 -5.82 5.06
N GLY A 188 5.71 -7.03 5.62
CA GLY A 188 6.90 -7.88 5.71
C GLY A 188 7.99 -7.25 6.57
N ASN A 189 7.62 -6.72 7.73
CA ASN A 189 8.51 -6.12 8.73
C ASN A 189 8.39 -6.88 10.06
N THR A 190 9.31 -6.63 11.01
CA THR A 190 9.06 -7.05 12.40
C THR A 190 8.00 -6.16 13.05
N PRO A 191 7.25 -6.65 14.05
CA PRO A 191 6.29 -5.83 14.81
C PRO A 191 6.92 -4.54 15.38
N ALA A 192 8.16 -4.62 15.88
CA ALA A 192 8.88 -3.47 16.39
C ALA A 192 9.13 -2.40 15.31
N VAL A 193 9.51 -2.81 14.10
CA VAL A 193 9.74 -1.89 12.97
C VAL A 193 8.43 -1.33 12.44
N ALA A 194 7.38 -2.14 12.31
CA ALA A 194 6.06 -1.68 11.88
C ALA A 194 5.52 -0.59 12.83
N ARG A 195 5.56 -0.85 14.14
CA ARG A 195 5.10 0.10 15.16
C ARG A 195 5.91 1.40 15.20
N ARG A 196 7.24 1.32 15.11
CA ARG A 196 8.11 2.51 15.27
C ARG A 196 8.25 3.35 14.02
N SER A 197 8.07 2.77 12.82
CA SER A 197 8.49 3.42 11.58
C SER A 197 7.42 3.51 10.50
N TYR A 198 6.27 2.85 10.67
CA TYR A 198 5.20 2.84 9.67
C TYR A 198 3.85 3.28 10.20
N ILE A 199 3.49 2.89 11.43
CA ILE A 199 2.22 3.28 12.06
C ILE A 199 2.36 4.67 12.71
N ASP A 200 1.46 5.60 12.39
CA ASP A 200 1.36 6.86 13.13
C ASP A 200 0.92 6.55 14.58
N PRO A 201 1.73 6.89 15.61
CA PRO A 201 1.44 6.51 16.98
C PRO A 201 0.10 7.03 17.49
N ARG A 202 -0.40 8.15 16.93
CA ARG A 202 -1.64 8.78 17.36
C ARG A 202 -2.86 7.87 17.20
N VAL A 203 -2.90 6.96 16.21
CA VAL A 203 -4.04 6.02 16.08
C VAL A 203 -4.10 5.02 17.24
N ILE A 204 -2.93 4.66 17.80
CA ILE A 204 -2.85 3.81 18.99
C ILE A 204 -3.22 4.62 20.22
N ASP A 205 -2.70 5.85 20.34
CA ASP A 205 -2.98 6.73 21.48
C ASP A 205 -4.48 7.04 21.60
N PHE A 206 -5.13 7.36 20.48
CA PHE A 206 -6.58 7.56 20.44
C PHE A 206 -7.32 6.28 20.86
N TYR A 207 -6.94 5.12 20.34
CA TYR A 207 -7.57 3.86 20.70
C TYR A 207 -7.45 3.57 22.20
N GLU A 208 -6.27 3.79 22.79
CA GLU A 208 -6.04 3.63 24.21
C GLU A 208 -6.87 4.60 25.06
N GLN A 209 -7.22 5.77 24.52
CA GLN A 209 -8.13 6.76 25.11
C GLN A 209 -9.62 6.49 24.82
N GLY A 210 -9.95 5.41 24.10
CA GLY A 210 -11.33 5.04 23.77
C GLY A 210 -11.90 5.70 22.51
N ALA A 211 -11.03 6.25 21.67
CA ALA A 211 -11.33 6.91 20.41
C ALA A 211 -10.83 6.07 19.22
N THR A 212 -11.67 5.84 18.21
CA THR A 212 -11.26 5.13 16.99
C THR A 212 -12.19 5.50 15.83
N ILE A 213 -11.82 5.14 14.60
CA ILE A 213 -12.71 5.29 13.44
C ILE A 213 -13.98 4.44 13.61
N ASP A 214 -15.06 4.83 12.95
CA ASP A 214 -16.32 4.10 13.05
C ASP A 214 -16.17 2.66 12.53
N PRO A 215 -16.41 1.61 13.35
CA PRO A 215 -16.36 0.24 12.89
C PRO A 215 -17.38 -0.08 11.80
N ALA A 216 -18.48 0.67 11.69
CA ALA A 216 -19.48 0.50 10.63
C ALA A 216 -18.87 0.64 9.23
N ILE A 217 -17.86 1.52 9.06
CA ILE A 217 -17.13 1.65 7.79
C ILE A 217 -16.55 0.31 7.34
N VAL A 218 -16.04 -0.49 8.30
CA VAL A 218 -15.46 -1.82 8.01
C VAL A 218 -16.55 -2.87 7.80
N LEU A 219 -17.59 -2.84 8.64
CA LEU A 219 -18.61 -3.89 8.68
C LEU A 219 -19.62 -3.80 7.53
N GLU A 220 -19.95 -2.59 7.08
CA GLU A 220 -20.95 -2.34 6.04
C GLU A 220 -20.38 -2.50 4.62
N HIS A 221 -19.07 -2.29 4.45
CA HIS A 221 -18.44 -2.24 3.13
C HIS A 221 -17.68 -3.51 2.75
N GLN A 222 -18.06 -4.71 3.23
CA GLN A 222 -17.32 -5.96 3.01
C GLN A 222 -16.84 -6.17 1.55
N GLY A 223 -15.63 -5.70 1.24
CA GLY A 223 -15.01 -5.78 -0.09
C GLY A 223 -15.58 -4.85 -1.18
N GLY A 224 -16.40 -3.86 -0.83
CA GLY A 224 -17.01 -2.93 -1.78
C GLY A 224 -16.07 -1.84 -2.29
N ALA A 225 -16.29 -1.39 -3.53
CA ALA A 225 -15.64 -0.19 -4.07
C ALA A 225 -15.95 1.02 -3.17
N GLY A 226 -14.93 1.80 -2.79
CA GLY A 226 -15.05 2.97 -1.91
C GLY A 226 -14.79 2.72 -0.42
N MET A 227 -14.68 1.45 0.04
CA MET A 227 -14.32 1.14 1.43
C MET A 227 -12.99 1.79 1.83
N ARG A 228 -12.00 1.71 0.92
CA ARG A 228 -10.67 2.25 1.15
C ARG A 228 -10.70 3.76 1.36
N ASP A 229 -11.40 4.49 0.48
CA ASP A 229 -11.48 5.94 0.56
C ASP A 229 -12.22 6.40 1.82
N ALA A 230 -13.29 5.68 2.21
CA ALA A 230 -14.01 5.94 3.46
C ALA A 230 -13.13 5.70 4.70
N LEU A 231 -12.35 4.61 4.72
CA LEU A 231 -11.39 4.34 5.80
C LEU A 231 -10.29 5.40 5.86
N GLU A 232 -9.73 5.76 4.71
CA GLU A 232 -8.69 6.78 4.60
C GLU A 232 -9.19 8.14 5.11
N ALA A 233 -10.39 8.56 4.69
CA ALA A 233 -11.03 9.78 5.18
C ALA A 233 -11.28 9.76 6.69
N ALA A 234 -11.82 8.66 7.24
CA ALA A 234 -12.05 8.55 8.67
C ALA A 234 -10.76 8.58 9.50
N VAL A 235 -9.66 8.04 8.97
CA VAL A 235 -8.34 8.11 9.60
C VAL A 235 -7.77 9.53 9.54
N VAL A 236 -7.99 10.26 8.44
CA VAL A 236 -7.65 11.69 8.37
C VAL A 236 -8.41 12.47 9.45
N ASP A 237 -9.73 12.30 9.55
CA ASP A 237 -10.56 12.96 10.56
C ASP A 237 -10.09 12.65 11.98
N LEU A 238 -9.78 11.38 12.27
CA LEU A 238 -9.24 10.95 13.57
C LEU A 238 -7.91 11.65 13.88
N LEU A 239 -6.99 11.71 12.91
CA LEU A 239 -5.65 12.30 13.10
C LEU A 239 -5.65 13.83 13.16
N GLU A 240 -6.67 14.48 12.59
CA GLU A 240 -6.86 15.93 12.65
C GLU A 240 -7.70 16.39 13.86
N GLY A 241 -8.28 15.44 14.61
CA GLY A 241 -9.10 15.75 15.78
C GLY A 241 -10.50 16.29 15.43
N ALA A 242 -10.93 16.13 14.17
CA ALA A 242 -12.27 16.49 13.74
C ALA A 242 -13.29 15.60 14.50
N HIS A 243 -14.26 16.23 15.14
CA HIS A 243 -15.10 15.68 16.22
C HIS A 243 -16.13 14.57 15.83
N ARG A 244 -15.82 13.69 14.88
CA ARG A 244 -16.56 12.44 14.64
C ARG A 244 -15.84 11.22 15.21
N VAL A 245 -15.20 11.39 16.37
CA VAL A 245 -14.69 10.27 17.15
C VAL A 245 -15.88 9.59 17.82
N THR A 246 -16.18 8.36 17.42
CA THR A 246 -17.07 7.48 18.18
C THR A 246 -16.47 7.26 19.56
N ARG A 247 -16.91 8.02 20.57
CA ARG A 247 -16.59 7.73 21.96
C ARG A 247 -17.28 6.41 22.30
N ARG A 248 -16.51 5.38 22.64
CA ARG A 248 -17.09 4.13 23.13
C ARG A 248 -17.97 4.44 24.33
N HIS A 249 -19.26 4.09 24.27
CA HIS A 249 -20.13 4.16 25.44
C HIS A 249 -19.59 3.22 26.52
N THR A 250 -19.02 3.80 27.58
CA THR A 250 -18.84 3.09 28.84
C THR A 250 -20.21 2.93 29.48
N ALA A 251 -20.86 1.79 29.26
CA ALA A 251 -21.98 1.40 30.11
C ALA A 251 -21.43 1.33 31.55
N ARG A 252 -21.83 2.28 32.41
CA ARG A 252 -21.61 2.20 33.85
C ARG A 252 -22.28 0.91 34.32
N ALA A 253 -21.47 -0.01 34.85
CA ALA A 253 -22.00 -1.09 35.67
C ALA A 253 -22.55 -0.45 36.95
N SER A 254 -23.88 -0.52 37.10
CA SER A 254 -24.59 -0.32 38.36
C SER A 254 -24.45 -1.56 39.23
#